data_AF-A0A522ERY0-F1
#
_entry.id   AF-A0A522ERY0-F1
#
_cell.length_a   1.000
_cell.length_b   1.000
_cell.length_c   1.000
_cell.angle_alpha   90.00
_cell.angle_beta   90.00
_cell.angle_gamma   90.00
#
_symmetry.space_group_name_H-M   'P 1'
#
loop_
_entity.id
_entity.type
_entity.pdbx_description
1 polymer ?
#
loop_
_entity_poly.entity_id
_entity_poly.type
_entity_poly.pdbx_seq_one_letter_code
_entity_poly.pdbx_strand_id
1 'polypeptide(L)'
;MKRKLVKQGYSALTMTIPTGWAKLNNLRAGDEVEVEDLQDALAISVNKKQHSHHIEIDVSGLPPRLADRFISRAYQKGYDKVTVQFDSPEIMSAIKDKVSELM
;
A
#
# COMPACT_ATOMS: atom_id res chain seq x y z
N MET A 1 19.76 9.77 -14.63
CA MET A 1 19.88 9.86 -16.11
C MET A 1 18.74 10.71 -16.66
N LYS A 2 18.93 11.49 -17.73
CA LYS A 2 17.85 12.26 -18.37
C LYS A 2 17.37 11.52 -19.62
N ARG A 3 16.06 11.45 -19.84
CA ARG A 3 15.43 10.88 -21.04
C ARG A 3 14.72 11.97 -21.82
N LYS A 4 14.84 11.92 -23.14
CA LYS A 4 14.13 12.84 -24.03
C LYS A 4 12.69 12.36 -24.19
N LEU A 5 11.74 13.28 -24.13
CA LEU A 5 10.35 13.03 -24.50
C LEU A 5 10.21 13.01 -26.02
N VAL A 6 9.48 12.05 -26.55
CA VAL A 6 9.21 11.89 -27.99
C VAL A 6 7.72 12.11 -28.22
N LYS A 7 7.38 12.92 -29.21
CA LYS A 7 5.98 13.16 -29.57
C LYS A 7 5.35 11.89 -30.12
N GLN A 8 4.23 11.47 -29.52
CA GLN A 8 3.38 10.38 -30.01
C GLN A 8 2.00 10.95 -30.36
N GLY A 9 1.69 11.02 -31.65
CA GLY A 9 0.43 11.60 -32.11
C GLY A 9 0.33 13.11 -31.81
N TYR A 10 -0.91 13.61 -31.71
CA TYR A 10 -1.15 15.04 -31.52
C TYR A 10 -1.00 15.49 -30.06
N SER A 11 -1.48 14.68 -29.12
CA SER A 11 -1.68 15.07 -27.71
C SER A 11 -0.82 14.32 -26.69
N ALA A 12 0.06 13.39 -27.11
CA ALA A 12 0.82 12.56 -26.18
C ALA A 12 2.34 12.65 -26.38
N LEU A 13 3.07 12.41 -25.29
CA LEU A 13 4.52 12.27 -25.26
C LEU A 13 4.86 10.89 -24.70
N THR A 14 5.92 10.29 -25.22
CA THR A 14 6.48 9.03 -24.73
C THR A 14 7.90 9.22 -24.23
N MET A 15 8.30 8.37 -23.29
CA MET A 15 9.69 8.27 -22.84
C MET A 15 10.14 6.82 -22.81
N THR A 16 11.42 6.59 -23.08
CA THR A 16 12.01 5.26 -22.95
C THR A 16 12.35 4.97 -21.49
N ILE A 17 11.74 3.92 -20.93
CA ILE A 17 12.07 3.43 -19.60
C ILE A 17 13.53 2.93 -19.54
N PRO A 18 14.22 3.03 -18.39
CA PRO A 18 15.58 2.51 -18.25
C PRO A 18 15.65 1.00 -18.51
N THR A 19 16.54 0.57 -19.41
CA THR A 19 16.67 -0.84 -19.80
C THR A 19 17.02 -1.76 -18.62
N GLY A 20 17.85 -1.29 -17.69
CA GLY A 20 18.17 -2.06 -16.48
C GLY A 20 16.94 -2.29 -15.60
N TRP A 21 16.07 -1.29 -15.47
CA TRP A 21 14.84 -1.38 -14.71
C TRP A 21 13.81 -2.30 -15.40
N ALA A 22 13.67 -2.20 -16.72
CA ALA A 22 12.81 -3.09 -17.49
C ALA A 22 13.24 -4.57 -17.35
N LYS A 23 14.55 -4.83 -17.45
CA LYS A 23 15.12 -6.18 -17.26
C LYS A 23 14.90 -6.71 -15.85
N LEU A 24 15.16 -5.88 -14.83
CA LEU A 24 14.98 -6.27 -13.43
C LEU A 24 13.55 -6.71 -13.13
N ASN A 25 12.58 -6.06 -13.77
CA ASN A 25 11.16 -6.35 -13.58
C ASN A 25 10.57 -7.26 -14.68
N ASN A 26 11.40 -7.85 -15.55
CA ASN A 26 11.00 -8.73 -16.64
C ASN A 26 9.95 -8.14 -17.60
N LEU A 27 9.94 -6.83 -17.80
CA LEU A 27 9.00 -6.14 -18.69
C LEU A 27 9.32 -6.42 -20.16
N ARG A 28 8.27 -6.64 -20.94
CA ARG A 28 8.27 -6.91 -22.38
C ARG A 28 7.37 -5.90 -23.11
N ALA A 29 7.52 -5.84 -24.42
CA ALA A 29 6.63 -5.03 -25.25
C ALA A 29 5.19 -5.54 -25.12
N GLY A 30 4.26 -4.63 -24.81
CA GLY A 30 2.86 -4.96 -24.53
C GLY A 30 2.52 -5.06 -23.05
N ASP A 31 3.52 -5.10 -22.16
CA ASP A 31 3.27 -5.05 -20.73
C ASP A 31 2.85 -3.65 -20.29
N GLU A 32 1.96 -3.59 -19.31
CA GLU A 32 1.50 -2.36 -18.68
C GLU A 32 2.27 -2.07 -17.38
N VAL A 33 2.41 -0.79 -17.06
CA VAL A 33 2.99 -0.30 -15.81
C VAL A 33 2.05 0.73 -15.23
N GLU A 34 2.05 0.84 -13.91
CA GLU A 34 1.29 1.86 -13.21
C GLU A 34 2.10 3.15 -13.17
N VAL A 35 1.43 4.27 -13.44
CA VAL A 35 2.02 5.61 -13.43
C VAL A 35 1.17 6.50 -12.55
N GLU A 36 1.73 6.91 -11.42
CA GLU A 36 1.10 7.84 -10.49
C GLU A 36 1.63 9.25 -10.71
N ASP A 37 0.72 10.22 -10.78
CA ASP A 37 1.04 11.64 -10.88
C ASP A 37 1.26 12.22 -9.48
N LEU A 38 2.52 12.48 -9.16
CA LEU A 38 2.92 13.30 -8.02
C LEU A 38 3.16 14.71 -8.56
N GLN A 39 2.74 15.75 -7.85
CA GLN A 39 2.72 17.15 -8.32
C GLN A 39 3.96 17.62 -9.11
N ASP A 40 5.15 17.11 -8.79
CA ASP A 40 6.43 17.43 -9.44
C ASP A 40 7.13 16.21 -10.09
N ALA A 41 6.53 15.01 -10.06
CA ALA A 41 7.15 13.77 -10.52
C ALA A 41 6.13 12.71 -10.98
N LEU A 42 6.51 11.90 -11.96
CA LEU A 42 5.76 10.67 -12.26
C LEU A 42 6.44 9.48 -11.58
N ALA A 43 5.68 8.74 -10.76
CA ALA A 43 6.15 7.49 -10.17
C ALA A 43 5.70 6.32 -11.05
N ILE A 44 6.67 5.50 -11.51
CA ILE A 44 6.40 4.33 -12.35
C ILE A 44 6.66 3.06 -11.53
N SER A 45 5.65 2.21 -11.41
CA SER A 45 5.72 0.92 -10.69
C SER A 45 5.32 -0.23 -11.60
N VAL A 46 5.98 -1.38 -11.40
CA VAL A 46 5.48 -2.65 -11.94
C VAL A 46 4.48 -3.18 -10.94
N ASN A 47 3.33 -3.64 -11.43
CA ASN A 47 2.20 -4.08 -10.62
C ASN A 47 2.63 -5.21 -9.68
N LYS A 48 3.09 -4.80 -8.49
CA LYS A 48 3.54 -5.67 -7.39
C LYS A 48 3.38 -4.95 -6.06
N LYS A 49 2.27 -4.25 -5.93
CA LYS A 49 1.61 -4.04 -4.66
C LYS A 49 0.13 -4.28 -4.92
N GLN A 50 -0.39 -5.41 -4.44
CA GLN A 50 -1.60 -5.24 -3.64
C GLN A 50 -1.27 -4.05 -2.75
N HIS A 51 -1.98 -2.94 -2.89
CA HIS A 51 -2.02 -1.96 -1.83
C HIS A 51 -2.54 -2.75 -0.63
N SER A 52 -1.62 -3.41 0.10
CA SER A 52 -1.96 -4.04 1.36
C SER A 52 -2.33 -2.84 2.18
N HIS A 53 -3.62 -2.62 2.38
CA HIS A 53 -4.09 -1.52 3.20
C HIS A 53 -3.52 -1.83 4.58
N HIS A 54 -2.41 -1.16 4.91
CA HIS A 54 -1.67 -1.34 6.14
C HIS A 54 -1.96 -0.15 7.05
N ILE A 55 -2.28 -0.43 8.30
CA ILE A 55 -2.48 0.61 9.31
C ILE A 55 -1.70 0.25 10.57
N GLU A 56 -1.05 1.26 11.13
CA GLU A 56 -0.40 1.20 12.43
C GLU A 56 -1.26 1.96 13.43
N ILE A 57 -1.62 1.29 14.53
CA ILE A 57 -2.48 1.84 15.56
C ILE A 57 -1.75 1.68 16.89
N ASP A 58 -1.54 2.80 17.58
CA ASP A 58 -1.10 2.80 18.98
C ASP A 58 -2.34 2.89 19.88
N VAL A 59 -2.53 1.86 20.71
CA VAL A 59 -3.61 1.78 21.69
C VAL A 59 -3.08 1.79 23.13
N SER A 60 -1.82 2.20 23.33
CA SER A 60 -1.22 2.33 24.66
C SER A 60 -2.02 3.31 25.52
N GLY A 61 -2.36 2.90 26.75
CA GLY A 61 -3.18 3.68 27.67
C GLY A 61 -4.67 3.78 27.32
N LEU A 62 -5.15 3.10 26.28
CA LEU A 62 -6.58 3.08 25.94
C LEU A 62 -7.33 1.95 26.66
N PRO A 63 -8.64 2.14 26.94
CA PRO A 63 -9.49 1.05 27.44
C PRO A 63 -9.57 -0.10 26.43
N PRO A 64 -9.61 -1.38 26.87
CA PRO A 64 -9.68 -2.54 25.98
C PRO A 64 -10.81 -2.47 24.93
N ARG A 65 -11.99 -1.94 25.31
CA ARG A 65 -13.13 -1.73 24.40
C ARG A 65 -12.83 -0.84 23.19
N LEU A 66 -11.90 0.11 23.33
CA LEU A 66 -11.50 0.97 22.22
C LEU A 66 -10.63 0.20 21.22
N ALA A 67 -9.72 -0.65 21.70
CA ALA A 67 -8.89 -1.50 20.85
C ALA A 67 -9.76 -2.43 19.98
N ASP A 68 -10.78 -3.07 20.55
CA ASP A 68 -11.73 -3.93 19.81
C ASP A 68 -12.45 -3.18 18.68
N ARG A 69 -12.84 -1.94 18.96
CA ARG A 69 -13.51 -1.07 17.98
C ARG A 69 -12.56 -0.70 16.83
N PHE A 70 -11.28 -0.46 17.11
CA PHE A 70 -10.28 -0.19 16.08
C PHE A 70 -10.06 -1.39 15.18
N ILE A 71 -9.91 -2.60 15.75
CA ILE A 71 -9.78 -3.84 14.97
C ILE A 71 -11.01 -4.06 14.08
N SER A 72 -12.21 -3.91 14.65
CA SER A 72 -13.47 -4.06 13.89
C SER A 72 -13.54 -3.08 12.71
N ARG A 73 -13.12 -1.83 12.92
CA ARG A 73 -13.10 -0.81 11.87
C ARG A 73 -12.03 -1.05 10.82
N ALA A 74 -10.86 -1.55 11.21
CA ALA A 74 -9.81 -1.92 10.29
C ALA A 74 -10.26 -3.09 9.40
N TYR A 75 -10.92 -4.09 9.98
CA TYR A 75 -11.52 -5.20 9.23
C TYR A 75 -12.60 -4.70 8.26
N GLN A 76 -13.56 -3.89 8.74
CA GLN A 76 -14.63 -3.33 7.89
C GLN A 76 -14.13 -2.46 6.74
N LYS A 77 -13.00 -1.78 6.92
CA LYS A 77 -12.38 -0.95 5.89
C LYS A 77 -11.50 -1.75 4.90
N GLY A 78 -11.34 -3.05 5.11
CA GLY A 78 -10.58 -3.93 4.21
C GLY A 78 -9.06 -3.76 4.33
N TYR A 79 -8.55 -3.49 5.54
CA TYR A 79 -7.11 -3.48 5.78
C TYR A 79 -6.54 -4.91 5.76
N ASP A 80 -5.53 -5.15 4.92
CA ASP A 80 -4.86 -6.46 4.78
C ASP A 80 -3.87 -6.74 5.91
N LYS A 81 -3.30 -5.68 6.51
CA LYS A 81 -2.35 -5.77 7.61
C LYS A 81 -2.62 -4.70 8.66
N VAL A 82 -2.70 -5.10 9.91
CA VAL A 82 -2.86 -4.18 11.05
C VAL A 82 -1.73 -4.44 12.02
N THR A 83 -0.92 -3.42 12.31
CA THR A 83 0.09 -3.47 13.37
C THR A 83 -0.40 -2.66 14.57
N VAL A 84 -0.49 -3.31 15.72
CA VAL A 84 -1.00 -2.69 16.95
C VAL A 84 0.10 -2.61 17.98
N GLN A 85 0.32 -1.42 18.53
CA GLN A 85 1.17 -1.20 19.71
C GLN A 85 0.27 -1.09 20.94
N PHE A 86 0.62 -1.82 22.01
CA PHE A 86 -0.14 -1.88 23.26
C PHE A 86 0.81 -2.01 24.45
N ASP A 87 0.37 -1.57 25.61
CA ASP A 87 1.14 -1.55 26.87
C ASP A 87 0.57 -2.47 27.96
N SER A 88 -0.68 -2.94 27.81
CA SER A 88 -1.37 -3.77 28.78
C SER A 88 -1.70 -5.19 28.26
N PRO A 89 -1.51 -6.25 29.07
CA PRO A 89 -1.93 -7.61 28.74
C PRO A 89 -3.44 -7.76 28.51
N GLU A 90 -4.25 -6.91 29.14
CA GLU A 90 -5.72 -6.94 28.98
C GLU A 90 -6.14 -6.55 27.56
N ILE A 91 -5.42 -5.59 26.97
CA ILE A 91 -5.65 -5.14 25.58
C ILE A 91 -5.31 -6.26 24.59
N MET A 92 -4.24 -7.02 24.85
CA MET A 92 -3.89 -8.17 24.03
C MET A 92 -5.00 -9.23 24.05
N SER A 93 -5.58 -9.53 25.23
CA SER A 93 -6.69 -10.50 25.32
C SER A 93 -7.89 -10.05 24.51
N ALA A 94 -8.28 -8.78 24.65
CA ALA A 94 -9.43 -8.20 23.93
C ALA A 94 -9.23 -8.24 22.41
N ILE A 95 -8.04 -7.86 21.92
CA ILE A 95 -7.69 -7.95 20.50
C ILE A 95 -7.75 -9.40 20.00
N LYS A 96 -7.22 -10.36 20.77
CA LYS A 96 -7.21 -11.78 20.39
C LYS A 96 -8.61 -12.33 20.27
N ASP A 97 -9.46 -12.07 21.26
CA ASP A 97 -10.86 -12.50 21.25
C ASP A 97 -11.60 -11.89 20.05
N LYS A 98 -11.34 -10.61 19.75
CA LYS A 98 -11.99 -9.93 18.62
C LYS A 98 -11.51 -10.44 17.27
N VAL A 99 -10.22 -10.75 17.12
CA VAL A 99 -9.68 -11.35 15.88
C VAL A 99 -10.27 -12.74 15.65
N SER A 100 -10.46 -13.54 16.70
CA SER A 100 -11.13 -14.85 16.62
C SER A 100 -12.62 -14.75 16.28
N GLU A 101 -13.31 -13.65 16.61
CA GLU A 101 -14.71 -13.43 16.23
C GLU A 101 -14.86 -13.03 14.74
N LEU A 102 -13.84 -12.39 14.16
CA LEU A 102 -13.89 -11.81 12.81
C LEU A 102 -13.36 -12.74 11.70
N MET A 103 -12.68 -13.84 12.06
CA MET A 103 -12.17 -14.87 11.14
C MET A 103 -13.02 -16.13 11.17
#